data_AF-A0A957KPY9-F1
#
_entry.id   AF-A0A957KPY9-F1
#
_cell.length_a   1.000
_cell.length_b   1.000
_cell.length_c   1.000
_cell.angle_alpha   90.00
_cell.angle_beta   90.00
_cell.angle_gamma   90.00
#
_symmetry.space_group_name_H-M   'P 1'
#
loop_
_entity.id
_entity.type
_entity.pdbx_description
1 polymer ?
#
loop_
_entity_poly.entity_id
_entity_poly.type
_entity_poly.pdbx_seq_one_letter_code
_entity_poly.pdbx_strand_id
1 'polypeptide(L)'
;LTETNIDLTAALGGRYGHAIVIVDTPPSLLELIFPNSYEPVIQSWVQATNIGLDAITDQRDMVAWATALDTGAPLPGVELALQPSGAQATTDADGMARIALAGTPDNQLVARLGDDVAFLPQSTYYWNDYGWQKSERGDEARWFVFDDRQMYRPGEEVHIKGWVRTIGAGPTGDVTLDRMAGAAVDYTVMDPQGDQIASGSADMSELGGFDVAFTLPENSNLGYASVQFSTRNTATYGSYYHGFQIQEFRRPEFEVTARNETTGPYYLGDDAIVAVSAQYYAGGPLPGADTTWTVSASPTSYDPPNWPDFIFGEWT
;
A
#
# COMPACT_ATOMS: atom_id res chain seq x y z
N LEU A 1 5.53 -28.76 -22.50
CA LEU A 1 5.33 -27.48 -23.22
C LEU A 1 5.83 -27.70 -24.65
N THR A 2 5.05 -27.33 -25.66
CA THR A 2 5.52 -27.29 -27.05
C THR A 2 5.77 -25.82 -27.39
N GLU A 3 6.92 -25.53 -28.00
CA GLU A 3 7.32 -24.19 -28.39
C GLU A 3 7.58 -24.17 -29.90
N THR A 4 7.17 -23.09 -30.56
CA THR A 4 7.41 -22.87 -31.99
C THR A 4 8.06 -21.50 -32.16
N ASN A 5 9.28 -21.49 -32.70
CA ASN A 5 9.98 -20.25 -33.01
C ASN A 5 9.41 -19.60 -34.27
N ILE A 6 9.15 -18.28 -34.21
CA ILE A 6 8.71 -17.47 -35.35
C ILE A 6 9.88 -16.54 -35.71
N ASP A 7 10.44 -16.72 -36.91
CA ASP A 7 11.49 -15.84 -37.42
C ASP A 7 10.89 -14.55 -37.99
N LEU A 8 11.18 -13.42 -37.33
CA LEU A 8 10.70 -12.09 -37.72
C LEU A 8 11.73 -11.31 -38.57
N THR A 9 12.90 -11.88 -38.87
CA THR A 9 14.00 -11.18 -39.56
C THR A 9 13.55 -10.59 -40.89
N ALA A 10 12.82 -11.37 -41.70
CA ALA A 10 12.30 -10.91 -42.98
C ALA A 10 11.24 -9.81 -42.84
N ALA A 11 10.35 -9.93 -41.85
CA ALA A 11 9.29 -8.97 -41.58
C ALA A 11 9.83 -7.62 -41.11
N LEU A 12 10.92 -7.64 -40.32
CA LEU A 12 11.61 -6.44 -39.83
C LEU A 12 12.70 -5.93 -40.81
N GLY A 13 12.93 -6.62 -41.92
CA GLY A 13 13.96 -6.25 -42.90
C GLY A 13 15.39 -6.33 -42.34
N GLY A 14 15.64 -7.24 -41.38
CA GLY A 14 16.95 -7.43 -40.75
C GLY A 14 17.42 -6.28 -39.85
N ARG A 15 16.51 -5.42 -39.40
CA ARG A 15 16.80 -4.26 -38.54
C ARG A 15 15.95 -4.30 -37.26
N TYR A 16 16.30 -3.47 -36.28
CA TYR A 16 15.42 -3.16 -35.17
C TYR A 16 14.11 -2.53 -35.66
N GLY A 17 13.04 -2.72 -34.88
CA GLY A 17 11.72 -2.24 -35.23
C GLY A 17 10.61 -2.93 -34.43
N HIS A 18 9.38 -2.72 -34.88
CA HIS A 18 8.19 -3.24 -34.21
C HIS A 18 7.34 -4.06 -35.17
N ALA A 19 6.72 -5.11 -34.67
CA ALA A 19 5.76 -5.92 -35.41
C ALA A 19 4.55 -6.23 -34.54
N ILE A 20 3.36 -6.30 -35.15
CA ILE A 20 2.20 -6.96 -34.54
C ILE A 20 2.17 -8.36 -35.13
N VAL A 21 2.41 -9.36 -34.28
CA VAL A 21 2.36 -10.77 -34.65
C VAL A 21 0.95 -11.27 -34.33
N ILE A 22 0.25 -11.74 -35.35
CA ILE A 22 -1.05 -12.38 -35.24
C ILE A 22 -0.85 -13.83 -35.66
N VAL A 23 -0.98 -14.74 -34.70
CA VAL A 23 -1.00 -16.18 -34.96
C VAL A 23 -2.45 -16.60 -34.97
N ASP A 24 -2.95 -16.85 -36.17
CA ASP A 24 -4.30 -17.30 -36.42
C ASP A 24 -4.30 -18.80 -36.72
N THR A 25 -5.39 -19.47 -36.37
CA THR A 25 -5.62 -20.86 -36.74
C THR A 25 -6.26 -20.91 -38.13
N PRO A 26 -5.71 -21.70 -39.08
CA PRO A 26 -6.31 -21.78 -40.39
C PRO A 26 -7.70 -22.43 -40.29
N PRO A 27 -8.66 -22.02 -41.14
CA PRO A 27 -10.01 -22.57 -41.13
C PRO A 27 -9.98 -24.10 -41.21
N SER A 28 -10.71 -24.76 -40.32
CA SER A 28 -10.69 -26.22 -40.21
C SER A 28 -12.05 -26.82 -40.53
N LEU A 29 -12.07 -28.04 -41.08
CA LEU A 29 -13.31 -28.79 -41.29
C LEU A 29 -14.10 -29.02 -39.97
N LEU A 30 -13.45 -28.85 -38.81
CA LEU A 30 -14.08 -28.96 -37.49
C LEU A 30 -14.97 -27.75 -37.18
N GLU A 31 -14.72 -26.57 -37.75
CA GLU A 31 -15.58 -25.38 -37.58
C GLU A 31 -16.99 -25.60 -38.16
N LEU A 32 -17.11 -26.44 -39.20
CA LEU A 32 -18.42 -26.85 -39.76
C LEU A 32 -19.23 -27.73 -38.80
N ILE A 33 -18.55 -28.40 -37.86
CA ILE A 33 -19.14 -29.32 -36.87
C ILE A 33 -19.35 -28.60 -35.53
N PHE A 34 -18.48 -27.64 -35.19
CA PHE A 34 -18.50 -26.87 -33.95
C PHE A 34 -18.43 -25.35 -34.24
N PRO A 35 -19.54 -24.72 -34.67
CA PRO A 35 -19.55 -23.34 -35.15
C PRO A 35 -19.29 -22.26 -34.07
N ASN A 36 -19.18 -22.66 -32.79
CA ASN A 36 -18.89 -21.77 -31.66
C ASN A 36 -17.58 -22.14 -30.94
N SER A 37 -16.66 -22.81 -31.63
CA SER A 37 -15.31 -23.05 -31.11
C SER A 37 -14.60 -21.71 -30.94
N TYR A 38 -14.23 -21.35 -29.72
CA TYR A 38 -13.34 -20.20 -29.51
C TYR A 38 -11.95 -20.60 -30.01
N GLU A 39 -11.59 -20.13 -31.20
CA GLU A 39 -10.23 -20.30 -31.73
C GLU A 39 -9.33 -19.20 -31.14
N PRO A 40 -8.27 -19.55 -30.40
CA PRO A 40 -7.41 -18.56 -29.78
C PRO A 40 -6.53 -17.90 -30.83
N VAL A 41 -6.92 -16.71 -31.30
CA VAL A 41 -6.02 -15.81 -32.01
C VAL A 41 -5.03 -15.24 -31.00
N ILE A 42 -3.75 -15.53 -31.17
CA ILE A 42 -2.70 -14.92 -30.35
C ILE A 42 -2.23 -13.67 -31.08
N GLN A 43 -2.50 -12.52 -30.47
CA GLN A 43 -1.98 -11.24 -30.93
C GLN A 43 -0.95 -10.71 -29.94
N SER A 44 0.23 -10.39 -30.43
CA SER A 44 1.29 -9.79 -29.61
C SER A 44 1.98 -8.67 -30.36
N TRP A 45 2.32 -7.61 -29.63
CA TRP A 45 3.22 -6.57 -30.14
C TRP A 45 4.65 -6.95 -29.73
N VAL A 46 5.53 -7.03 -30.74
CA VAL A 46 6.94 -7.34 -30.58
C VAL A 46 7.73 -6.07 -30.83
N GLN A 47 8.55 -5.69 -29.85
CA GLN A 47 9.54 -4.62 -29.94
C GLN A 47 10.93 -5.27 -30.03
N ALA A 48 11.54 -5.23 -31.21
CA ALA A 48 12.90 -5.70 -31.44
C ALA A 48 13.84 -4.49 -31.40
N THR A 49 14.59 -4.34 -30.32
CA THR A 49 15.46 -3.19 -30.02
C THR A 49 16.70 -3.67 -29.26
N ASN A 50 17.80 -2.92 -29.28
CA ASN A 50 18.89 -3.09 -28.31
C ASN A 50 18.82 -2.09 -27.16
N ILE A 51 17.85 -1.17 -27.15
CA ILE A 51 17.68 -0.20 -26.06
C ILE A 51 16.91 -0.86 -24.92
N GLY A 52 17.58 -1.12 -23.81
CA GLY A 52 16.98 -1.35 -22.50
C GLY A 52 16.62 0.01 -21.91
N LEU A 53 15.36 0.19 -21.51
CA LEU A 53 14.85 1.48 -21.07
C LEU A 53 14.12 1.32 -19.73
N ASP A 54 14.65 1.98 -18.71
CA ASP A 54 14.07 2.06 -17.38
C ASP A 54 13.70 3.50 -17.04
N ALA A 55 12.65 3.69 -16.25
CA ALA A 55 12.24 5.01 -15.78
C ALA A 55 11.86 4.96 -14.30
N ILE A 56 12.41 5.89 -13.53
CA ILE A 56 12.05 6.14 -12.13
C ILE A 56 11.48 7.55 -12.09
N THR A 57 10.26 7.69 -11.55
CA THR A 57 9.57 8.97 -11.49
C THR A 57 9.34 9.39 -10.05
N ASP A 58 9.62 10.65 -9.76
CA ASP A 58 9.00 11.33 -8.63
C ASP A 58 7.84 12.20 -9.13
N GLN A 59 7.34 13.07 -8.27
CA GLN A 59 6.20 13.95 -8.53
C GLN A 59 6.52 15.18 -9.39
N ARG A 60 7.76 15.38 -9.80
CA ARG A 60 8.24 16.51 -10.61
C ARG A 60 9.05 16.07 -11.80
N ASP A 61 9.87 15.05 -11.64
CA ASP A 61 10.84 14.61 -12.62
C ASP A 61 10.73 13.10 -12.87
N MET A 62 11.04 12.71 -14.10
CA MET A 62 11.44 11.38 -14.48
C MET A 62 12.96 11.33 -14.63
N VAL A 63 13.59 10.29 -14.08
CA VAL A 63 14.94 9.87 -14.40
C VAL A 63 14.85 8.61 -15.25
N ALA A 64 15.23 8.72 -16.52
CA ALA A 64 15.29 7.60 -17.45
C ALA A 64 16.73 7.09 -17.55
N TRP A 65 16.89 5.78 -17.72
CA TRP A 65 18.18 5.13 -17.92
C TRP A 65 18.10 4.21 -19.13
N ALA A 66 18.98 4.46 -20.11
CA ALA A 66 19.09 3.68 -21.33
C ALA A 66 20.38 2.86 -21.32
N THR A 67 20.25 1.55 -21.55
CA THR A 67 21.36 0.60 -21.62
C THR A 67 21.26 -0.26 -22.87
N ALA A 68 22.35 -0.89 -23.28
CA ALA A 68 22.35 -1.86 -24.37
C ALA A 68 21.91 -3.23 -23.82
N LEU A 69 20.86 -3.85 -24.35
CA LEU A 69 20.32 -5.12 -23.86
C LEU A 69 21.31 -6.29 -23.98
N ASP A 70 22.17 -6.26 -25.00
CA ASP A 70 23.17 -7.30 -25.26
C ASP A 70 24.36 -7.30 -24.29
N THR A 71 24.70 -6.14 -23.73
CA THR A 71 25.95 -5.94 -22.95
C THR A 71 25.73 -5.32 -21.58
N GLY A 72 24.56 -4.71 -21.33
CA GLY A 72 24.26 -3.93 -20.13
C GLY A 72 24.99 -2.58 -20.05
N ALA A 73 25.71 -2.17 -21.10
CA ALA A 73 26.47 -0.92 -21.10
C ALA A 73 25.56 0.30 -21.24
N PRO A 74 25.90 1.46 -20.65
CA PRO A 74 25.13 2.69 -20.82
C PRO A 74 25.11 3.17 -22.27
N LEU A 75 23.96 3.66 -22.73
CA LEU A 75 23.79 4.21 -24.08
C LEU A 75 23.69 5.75 -24.05
N PRO A 76 24.77 6.48 -24.39
CA PRO A 76 24.71 7.93 -24.54
C PRO A 76 24.04 8.35 -25.85
N GLY A 77 23.42 9.54 -25.84
CA GLY A 77 22.85 10.14 -27.04
C GLY A 77 21.50 9.56 -27.46
N VAL A 78 20.83 8.79 -26.60
CA VAL A 78 19.47 8.30 -26.84
C VAL A 78 18.50 9.47 -26.67
N GLU A 79 17.72 9.75 -27.70
CA GLU A 79 16.69 10.78 -27.69
C GLU A 79 15.44 10.25 -27.00
N LEU A 80 15.02 10.90 -25.92
CA LEU A 80 13.86 10.53 -25.13
C LEU A 80 12.73 11.54 -25.32
N ALA A 81 11.50 11.04 -25.43
CA ALA A 81 10.30 11.87 -25.51
C ALA A 81 9.14 11.26 -24.71
N LEU A 82 8.59 12.04 -23.78
CA LEU A 82 7.32 11.75 -23.13
C LEU A 82 6.15 12.10 -24.04
N GLN A 83 5.09 11.30 -24.01
CA GLN A 83 3.88 11.52 -24.79
C GLN A 83 2.63 11.46 -23.89
N PRO A 84 1.66 12.38 -24.08
CA PRO A 84 1.55 13.32 -25.19
C PRO A 84 2.20 14.70 -24.96
N SER A 85 2.82 14.96 -23.80
CA SER A 85 3.36 16.29 -23.47
C SER A 85 4.46 16.76 -24.42
N GLY A 86 5.19 15.81 -25.02
CA GLY A 86 6.33 16.08 -25.88
C GLY A 86 7.57 16.55 -25.13
N ALA A 87 7.63 16.39 -23.80
CA ALA A 87 8.82 16.70 -23.03
C ALA A 87 9.99 15.79 -23.47
N GLN A 88 11.16 16.38 -23.73
CA GLN A 88 12.30 15.69 -24.33
C GLN A 88 13.57 15.84 -23.49
N ALA A 89 14.43 14.84 -23.58
CA ALA A 89 15.81 14.89 -23.11
C ALA A 89 16.69 13.94 -23.93
N THR A 90 18.01 14.04 -23.76
CA THR A 90 18.98 13.13 -24.37
C THR A 90 19.85 12.53 -23.28
N THR A 91 20.12 11.23 -23.37
CA THR A 91 20.96 10.56 -22.38
C THR A 91 22.42 11.01 -22.43
N ASP A 92 23.01 11.16 -21.25
CA ASP A 92 24.41 11.51 -21.05
C ASP A 92 25.35 10.29 -21.18
N ALA A 93 26.63 10.46 -20.82
CA ALA A 93 27.65 9.41 -20.89
C ALA A 93 27.34 8.16 -20.06
N ASP A 94 26.53 8.30 -19.00
CA ASP A 94 26.10 7.22 -18.11
C ASP A 94 24.76 6.61 -18.57
N GLY A 95 24.25 7.02 -19.73
CA GLY A 95 22.98 6.56 -20.30
C GLY A 95 21.77 7.17 -19.61
N MET A 96 21.94 8.21 -18.78
CA MET A 96 20.88 8.78 -17.97
C MET A 96 20.36 10.10 -18.54
N ALA A 97 19.07 10.37 -18.34
CA ALA A 97 18.48 11.66 -18.65
C ALA A 97 17.38 12.00 -17.64
N ARG A 98 17.29 13.29 -17.26
CA ARG A 98 16.20 13.80 -16.43
C ARG A 98 15.22 14.60 -17.28
N ILE A 99 13.93 14.29 -17.15
CA ILE A 99 12.84 14.95 -17.87
C ILE A 99 11.85 15.51 -16.84
N ALA A 100 11.55 16.79 -16.89
CA ALA A 100 10.51 17.38 -16.04
C ALA A 100 9.12 16.89 -16.51
N LEU A 101 8.30 16.41 -15.58
CA LEU A 101 6.94 15.99 -15.86
C LEU A 101 6.03 17.19 -16.14
N ALA A 102 5.11 17.04 -17.08
CA ALA A 102 4.08 18.01 -17.37
C ALA A 102 2.89 17.86 -16.41
N GLY A 103 2.04 18.89 -16.29
CA GLY A 103 0.77 18.76 -15.56
C GLY A 103 -0.28 17.88 -16.27
N THR A 104 -0.07 17.59 -17.55
CA THR A 104 -0.86 16.62 -18.32
C THR A 104 -0.22 15.23 -18.21
N PRO A 105 -1.00 14.15 -18.02
CA PRO A 105 -0.45 12.81 -17.88
C PRO A 105 0.18 12.29 -19.17
N ASP A 106 1.44 11.89 -19.05
CA ASP A 106 2.19 11.16 -20.05
C ASP A 106 2.05 9.66 -19.83
N ASN A 107 1.66 8.91 -20.86
CA ASN A 107 1.38 7.48 -20.76
C ASN A 107 2.49 6.59 -21.33
N GLN A 108 3.47 7.18 -22.01
CA GLN A 108 4.60 6.44 -22.57
C GLN A 108 5.85 7.32 -22.70
N LEU A 109 7.01 6.69 -22.55
CA LEU A 109 8.32 7.21 -22.87
C LEU A 109 8.81 6.54 -24.14
N VAL A 110 9.23 7.34 -25.13
CA VAL A 110 9.80 6.87 -26.39
C VAL A 110 11.28 7.17 -26.39
N ALA A 111 12.12 6.15 -26.55
CA ALA A 111 13.55 6.26 -26.75
C ALA A 111 13.91 6.01 -28.21
N ARG A 112 14.83 6.80 -28.78
CA ARG A 112 15.33 6.65 -30.14
C ARG A 112 16.85 6.77 -30.18
N LEU A 113 17.50 5.85 -30.89
CA LEU A 113 18.92 5.93 -31.21
C LEU A 113 19.13 5.55 -32.67
N GLY A 114 19.18 6.56 -33.54
CA GLY A 114 19.14 6.35 -34.99
C GLY A 114 17.81 5.72 -35.42
N ASP A 115 17.87 4.53 -36.03
CA ASP A 115 16.69 3.78 -36.47
C ASP A 115 16.09 2.90 -35.35
N ASP A 116 16.79 2.71 -34.22
CA ASP A 116 16.33 1.88 -33.10
C ASP A 116 15.35 2.65 -32.20
N VAL A 117 14.25 2.01 -31.80
CA VAL A 117 13.16 2.61 -31.05
C VAL A 117 12.70 1.68 -29.95
N ALA A 118 12.60 2.21 -28.73
CA ALA A 118 12.00 1.53 -27.61
C ALA A 118 10.87 2.37 -27.01
N PHE A 119 9.76 1.72 -26.68
CA PHE A 119 8.67 2.29 -25.91
C PHE A 119 8.69 1.69 -24.51
N LEU A 120 8.45 2.56 -23.53
CA LEU A 120 8.16 2.17 -22.16
C LEU A 120 6.79 2.79 -21.78
N PRO A 121 5.71 1.99 -21.79
CA PRO A 121 4.41 2.47 -21.33
C PRO A 121 4.42 2.60 -19.80
N GLN A 122 3.63 3.55 -19.26
CA GLN A 122 3.46 3.69 -17.81
C GLN A 122 2.81 2.45 -17.18
N SER A 123 1.96 1.76 -17.94
CA SER A 123 1.33 0.51 -17.57
C SER A 123 1.04 -0.32 -18.81
N THR A 124 1.16 -1.63 -18.71
CA THR A 124 0.72 -2.58 -19.74
C THR A 124 -0.74 -3.01 -19.56
N TYR A 125 -1.41 -2.55 -18.49
CA TYR A 125 -2.81 -2.88 -18.23
C TYR A 125 -3.74 -2.07 -19.13
N TYR A 126 -4.61 -2.77 -19.85
CA TYR A 126 -5.46 -2.19 -20.90
C TYR A 126 -6.43 -1.09 -20.41
N TRP A 127 -6.89 -1.16 -19.17
CA TRP A 127 -7.84 -0.18 -18.59
C TRP A 127 -7.15 0.86 -17.69
N ASN A 128 -5.85 1.07 -17.88
CA ASN A 128 -5.12 2.07 -17.13
C ASN A 128 -5.23 3.45 -17.77
N ASP A 129 -5.97 4.35 -17.12
CA ASP A 129 -6.13 5.75 -17.54
C ASP A 129 -5.15 6.71 -16.83
N TYR A 130 -4.22 6.18 -16.04
CA TYR A 130 -3.21 6.97 -15.34
C TYR A 130 -1.97 7.20 -16.22
N GLY A 131 -1.25 8.28 -15.94
CA GLY A 131 0.02 8.60 -16.57
C GLY A 131 0.97 9.32 -15.62
N TRP A 132 2.24 9.36 -15.99
CA TRP A 132 3.24 10.16 -15.31
C TRP A 132 2.90 11.64 -15.47
N GLN A 133 2.69 12.33 -14.37
CA GLN A 133 2.38 13.75 -14.37
C GLN A 133 3.00 14.41 -13.15
N LYS A 134 3.27 15.70 -13.30
CA LYS A 134 3.66 16.55 -12.20
C LYS A 134 2.51 16.61 -11.21
N SER A 135 2.79 16.25 -9.96
CA SER A 135 1.85 16.35 -8.86
C SER A 135 2.45 17.25 -7.78
N GLU A 136 1.74 18.32 -7.45
CA GLU A 136 2.09 19.12 -6.29
C GLU A 136 1.55 18.41 -5.06
N ARG A 137 2.45 17.80 -4.27
CA ARG A 137 2.06 17.35 -2.94
C ARG A 137 1.94 18.57 -2.03
N GLY A 138 0.79 18.67 -1.38
CA GLY A 138 0.56 19.59 -0.28
C GLY A 138 1.08 19.00 1.01
N ASP A 139 1.41 19.87 1.96
CA ASP A 139 1.77 19.43 3.30
C ASP A 139 0.61 18.69 3.95
N GLU A 140 0.91 17.72 4.80
CA GLU A 140 -0.10 16.85 5.41
C GLU A 140 -0.08 16.97 6.94
N ALA A 141 -1.26 17.00 7.55
CA ALA A 141 -1.37 16.93 8.99
C ALA A 141 -1.14 15.49 9.47
N ARG A 142 -0.18 15.29 10.37
CA ARG A 142 0.10 14.01 11.02
C ARG A 142 -0.39 14.01 12.45
N TRP A 143 -1.10 12.96 12.80
CA TRP A 143 -1.77 12.81 14.09
C TRP A 143 -1.15 11.69 14.90
N PHE A 144 -1.02 11.94 16.21
CA PHE A 144 -0.76 10.91 17.21
C PHE A 144 -1.83 11.05 18.28
N VAL A 145 -2.76 10.10 18.35
CA VAL A 145 -3.96 10.17 19.21
C VAL A 145 -4.11 8.85 19.93
N PHE A 146 -4.46 8.93 21.21
CA PHE A 146 -4.82 7.76 22.00
C PHE A 146 -5.86 8.15 23.06
N ASP A 147 -6.60 7.15 23.52
CA ASP A 147 -7.51 7.26 24.64
C ASP A 147 -6.95 6.48 25.85
N ASP A 148 -7.57 6.64 27.03
CA ASP A 148 -7.05 6.05 28.27
C ASP A 148 -7.26 4.53 28.41
N ARG A 149 -8.25 3.92 27.74
CA ARG A 149 -8.73 2.56 28.08
C ARG A 149 -9.17 1.65 26.91
N GLN A 150 -9.35 2.21 25.73
CA GLN A 150 -9.92 1.67 24.47
C GLN A 150 -11.32 1.09 24.59
N MET A 151 -11.84 0.90 25.81
CA MET A 151 -13.13 0.29 26.10
C MET A 151 -13.78 0.99 27.30
N TYR A 152 -15.05 1.39 27.11
CA TYR A 152 -15.84 2.16 28.05
C TYR A 152 -17.23 1.57 28.21
N ARG A 153 -17.84 1.77 29.38
CA ARG A 153 -19.27 1.46 29.56
C ARG A 153 -20.14 2.65 29.12
N PRO A 154 -21.41 2.41 28.73
CA PRO A 154 -22.40 3.48 28.66
C PRO A 154 -22.43 4.30 29.97
N GLY A 155 -22.56 5.62 29.86
CA GLY A 155 -22.48 6.55 30.99
C GLY A 155 -21.07 6.94 31.45
N GLU A 156 -20.01 6.29 30.96
CA GLU A 156 -18.63 6.68 31.32
C GLU A 156 -18.15 7.91 30.53
N GLU A 157 -17.23 8.65 31.15
CA GLU A 157 -16.46 9.69 30.48
C GLU A 157 -15.28 9.07 29.72
N VAL A 158 -15.16 9.44 28.45
CA VAL A 158 -14.08 9.08 27.55
C VAL A 158 -13.06 10.22 27.55
N HIS A 159 -11.78 9.90 27.73
CA HIS A 159 -10.70 10.88 27.67
C HIS A 159 -9.75 10.54 26.52
N ILE A 160 -9.55 11.50 25.63
CA ILE A 160 -8.65 11.34 24.47
C ILE A 160 -7.63 12.47 24.49
N LYS A 161 -6.37 12.12 24.25
CA LYS A 161 -5.27 13.08 24.08
C LYS A 161 -4.61 12.85 22.73
N GLY A 162 -4.21 13.93 22.08
CA GLY A 162 -3.48 13.84 20.83
C GLY A 162 -2.56 15.00 20.54
N TRP A 163 -1.73 14.83 19.51
CA TRP A 163 -0.85 15.84 18.95
C TRP A 163 -0.95 15.86 17.43
N VAL A 164 -0.87 17.05 16.87
CA VAL A 164 -0.81 17.27 15.42
C VAL A 164 0.53 17.89 15.04
N ARG A 165 1.10 17.40 13.94
CA ARG A 165 2.28 17.95 13.25
C ARG A 165 1.96 18.16 11.78
N THR A 166 2.78 18.95 11.10
CA THR A 166 2.75 19.03 9.64
C THR A 166 3.90 18.21 9.09
N ILE A 167 3.65 17.41 8.07
CA ILE A 167 4.67 16.75 7.26
C ILE A 167 4.81 17.55 5.98
N GLY A 168 5.98 18.14 5.79
CA GLY A 168 6.32 18.83 4.55
C GLY A 168 6.37 17.87 3.36
N ALA A 169 5.69 18.21 2.28
CA ALA A 169 5.58 17.34 1.09
C ALA A 169 6.73 17.51 0.07
N GLY A 170 7.63 18.48 0.29
CA GLY A 170 8.73 18.80 -0.60
C GLY A 170 9.99 17.93 -0.42
N PRO A 171 10.99 18.05 -1.32
CA PRO A 171 12.27 17.33 -1.20
C PRO A 171 13.06 17.65 0.08
N THR A 172 12.80 18.80 0.69
CA THR A 172 13.34 19.24 1.97
C THR A 172 12.26 19.26 3.07
N GLY A 173 11.14 18.57 2.83
CA GLY A 173 10.06 18.45 3.79
C GLY A 173 10.52 17.72 5.05
N ASP A 174 10.03 18.18 6.19
CA ASP A 174 10.32 17.61 7.50
C ASP A 174 9.04 17.63 8.34
N VAL A 175 9.10 17.03 9.52
CA VAL A 175 8.05 17.11 10.54
C VAL A 175 8.14 18.46 11.25
N THR A 176 7.23 19.36 10.95
CA THR A 176 7.20 20.71 11.55
C THR A 176 6.06 20.87 12.55
N LEU A 177 6.29 21.81 13.46
CA LEU A 177 5.26 22.38 14.32
C LEU A 177 4.94 23.76 13.74
N ASP A 178 3.98 23.82 12.83
CA ASP A 178 3.50 25.11 12.32
C ASP A 178 2.85 25.91 13.45
N ARG A 179 2.58 27.20 13.22
CA ARG A 179 1.95 28.06 14.23
C ARG A 179 0.57 27.52 14.61
N MET A 180 0.51 26.79 15.73
CA MET A 180 -0.71 26.25 16.33
C MET A 180 -1.37 27.23 17.31
N ALA A 181 -0.84 28.45 17.46
CA ALA A 181 -1.44 29.47 18.33
C ALA A 181 -2.82 29.87 17.79
N GLY A 182 -3.87 29.62 18.57
CA GLY A 182 -5.27 29.84 18.15
C GLY A 182 -5.84 28.75 17.24
N ALA A 183 -5.09 27.66 17.03
CA ALA A 183 -5.59 26.45 16.39
C ALA A 183 -6.47 25.65 17.35
N ALA A 184 -7.37 24.85 16.79
CA ALA A 184 -8.27 24.00 17.53
C ALA A 184 -8.54 22.70 16.75
N VAL A 185 -9.08 21.70 17.43
CA VAL A 185 -9.58 20.47 16.85
C VAL A 185 -11.08 20.40 17.06
N ASP A 186 -11.82 20.25 15.96
CA ASP A 186 -13.21 19.81 15.94
C ASP A 186 -13.29 18.30 16.14
N TYR A 187 -14.27 17.82 16.91
CA TYR A 187 -14.54 16.40 17.03
C TYR A 187 -16.02 16.07 16.93
N THR A 188 -16.30 14.92 16.30
CA THR A 188 -17.63 14.31 16.22
C THR A 188 -17.51 12.84 16.62
N VAL A 189 -18.36 12.40 17.54
CA VAL A 189 -18.39 11.04 18.06
C VAL A 189 -19.57 10.30 17.45
N MET A 190 -19.28 9.19 16.77
CA MET A 190 -20.26 8.30 16.18
C MET A 190 -20.32 7.00 16.97
N ASP A 191 -21.53 6.54 17.25
CA ASP A 191 -21.76 5.24 17.88
C ASP A 191 -21.60 4.08 16.87
N PRO A 192 -21.75 2.81 17.32
CA PRO A 192 -21.62 1.65 16.44
C PRO A 192 -22.64 1.55 15.30
N GLN A 193 -23.75 2.28 15.35
CA GLN A 193 -24.74 2.36 14.25
C GLN A 193 -24.48 3.54 13.30
N GLY A 194 -23.50 4.38 13.61
CA GLY A 194 -23.18 5.59 12.85
C GLY A 194 -23.96 6.83 13.29
N ASP A 195 -24.67 6.76 14.43
CA ASP A 195 -25.39 7.89 14.98
C ASP A 195 -24.44 8.81 15.75
N GLN A 196 -24.58 10.12 15.56
CA GLN A 196 -23.80 11.10 16.31
C GLN A 196 -24.29 11.17 17.76
N ILE A 197 -23.40 10.87 18.71
CA ILE A 197 -23.70 10.87 20.15
C ILE A 197 -23.03 12.00 20.93
N ALA A 198 -21.99 12.62 20.38
CA ALA A 198 -21.37 13.83 20.92
C ALA A 198 -20.64 14.61 19.82
N SER A 199 -20.45 15.90 20.03
CA SER A 199 -19.55 16.72 19.22
C SER A 199 -19.06 17.91 20.02
N GLY A 200 -17.97 18.52 19.58
CA GLY A 200 -17.42 19.70 20.22
C GLY A 200 -16.11 20.13 19.59
N SER A 201 -15.37 20.96 20.32
CA SER A 201 -14.01 21.31 19.94
C SER A 201 -13.12 21.58 21.13
N ALA A 202 -11.83 21.34 20.94
CA ALA A 202 -10.78 21.64 21.91
C ALA A 202 -9.72 22.55 21.30
N ASP A 203 -9.28 23.53 22.08
CA ASP A 203 -8.15 24.38 21.69
C ASP A 203 -6.86 23.54 21.68
N MET A 204 -6.01 23.81 20.70
CA MET A 204 -4.69 23.22 20.63
C MET A 204 -3.70 24.07 21.42
N SER A 205 -2.83 23.40 22.17
CA SER A 205 -1.64 24.04 22.74
C SER A 205 -0.69 24.52 21.64
N GLU A 206 0.23 25.43 21.99
CA GLU A 206 1.27 25.89 21.08
C GLU A 206 2.12 24.74 20.51
N LEU A 207 2.24 23.63 21.24
CA LEU A 207 2.95 22.42 20.82
C LEU A 207 2.05 21.43 20.06
N GLY A 208 0.90 21.87 19.58
CA GLY A 208 -0.04 21.10 18.77
C GLY A 208 -0.75 19.97 19.51
N GLY A 209 -0.63 19.92 20.83
CA GLY A 209 -1.33 18.96 21.67
C GLY A 209 -2.75 19.41 21.99
N PHE A 210 -3.70 18.49 22.06
CA PHE A 210 -5.08 18.71 22.46
C PHE A 210 -5.56 17.58 23.40
N ASP A 211 -6.63 17.83 24.13
CA ASP A 211 -7.38 16.81 24.84
C ASP A 211 -8.87 17.09 24.75
N VAL A 212 -9.65 16.03 24.70
CA VAL A 212 -11.12 16.08 24.70
C VAL A 212 -11.65 15.11 25.74
N ALA A 213 -12.76 15.49 26.36
CA ALA A 213 -13.53 14.64 27.25
C ALA A 213 -15.00 14.74 26.88
N PHE A 214 -15.70 13.61 26.87
CA PHE A 214 -17.14 13.56 26.66
C PHE A 214 -17.73 12.35 27.36
N THR A 215 -18.97 12.49 27.83
CA THR A 215 -19.72 11.41 28.49
C THR A 215 -20.54 10.64 27.46
N LEU A 216 -20.44 9.31 27.47
CA LEU A 216 -21.30 8.45 26.66
C LEU A 216 -22.73 8.46 27.21
N PRO A 217 -23.77 8.61 26.37
CA PRO A 217 -25.14 8.42 26.80
C PRO A 217 -25.36 7.06 27.50
N GLU A 218 -26.22 7.01 28.51
CA GLU A 218 -26.53 5.75 29.22
C GLU A 218 -27.17 4.69 28.30
N ASN A 219 -27.85 5.14 27.25
CA ASN A 219 -28.50 4.30 26.25
C ASN A 219 -27.65 4.09 24.97
N SER A 220 -26.32 4.30 25.04
CA SER A 220 -25.43 4.06 23.91
C SER A 220 -25.46 2.60 23.45
N ASN A 221 -25.44 2.40 22.13
CA ASN A 221 -25.29 1.09 21.54
C ASN A 221 -23.91 0.49 21.86
N LEU A 222 -23.88 -0.82 22.13
CA LEU A 222 -22.63 -1.55 22.37
C LEU A 222 -21.95 -1.88 21.03
N GLY A 223 -20.62 -1.83 21.01
CA GLY A 223 -19.82 -2.13 19.83
C GLY A 223 -18.66 -1.14 19.61
N TYR A 224 -18.14 -1.10 18.39
CA TYR A 224 -17.09 -0.17 17.99
C TYR A 224 -17.69 1.21 17.70
N ALA A 225 -17.27 2.21 18.46
CA ALA A 225 -17.56 3.61 18.22
C ALA A 225 -16.32 4.31 17.66
N SER A 226 -16.51 5.54 17.18
CA SER A 226 -15.40 6.32 16.62
C SER A 226 -15.51 7.80 16.97
N VAL A 227 -14.35 8.45 17.01
CA VAL A 227 -14.24 9.91 17.06
C VAL A 227 -13.53 10.36 15.80
N GLN A 228 -14.21 11.19 15.01
CA GLN A 228 -13.62 11.88 13.89
C GLN A 228 -13.13 13.25 14.36
N PHE A 229 -11.84 13.51 14.17
CA PHE A 229 -11.20 14.79 14.43
C PHE A 229 -10.96 15.54 13.12
N SER A 230 -11.03 16.88 13.17
CA SER A 230 -10.53 17.73 12.10
C SER A 230 -9.86 18.99 12.65
N THR A 231 -8.76 19.43 12.04
CA THR A 231 -8.11 20.67 12.46
C THR A 231 -8.89 21.89 12.01
N ARG A 232 -8.84 22.95 12.84
CA ARG A 232 -9.42 24.25 12.57
C ARG A 232 -8.40 25.34 12.84
N ASN A 233 -8.39 26.38 12.01
CA ASN A 233 -7.44 27.50 12.09
C ASN A 233 -5.96 27.05 12.02
N THR A 234 -5.68 25.98 11.27
CA THR A 234 -4.33 25.49 10.99
C THR A 234 -3.93 25.82 9.55
N ALA A 235 -2.63 25.95 9.28
CA ALA A 235 -2.12 26.13 7.92
C ALA A 235 -2.39 24.89 7.04
N THR A 236 -2.29 23.72 7.66
CA THR A 236 -2.53 22.42 7.02
C THR A 236 -3.81 21.83 7.58
N TYR A 237 -4.81 21.61 6.73
CA TYR A 237 -6.01 20.89 7.12
C TYR A 237 -5.70 19.40 7.29
N GLY A 238 -6.23 18.81 8.35
CA GLY A 238 -6.15 17.39 8.60
C GLY A 238 -7.45 16.85 9.17
N SER A 239 -7.71 15.57 8.90
CA SER A 239 -8.71 14.79 9.62
C SER A 239 -8.10 13.48 10.10
N TYR A 240 -8.64 12.94 11.19
CA TYR A 240 -8.19 11.69 11.78
C TYR A 240 -9.35 10.95 12.41
N TYR A 241 -9.32 9.63 12.33
CA TYR A 241 -10.30 8.75 12.97
C TYR A 241 -9.65 7.98 14.10
N HIS A 242 -10.25 8.04 15.28
CA HIS A 242 -9.87 7.26 16.44
C HIS A 242 -11.00 6.30 16.82
N GLY A 243 -10.69 5.01 16.96
CA GLY A 243 -11.67 3.98 17.31
C GLY A 243 -11.60 3.61 18.80
N PHE A 244 -12.75 3.34 19.40
CA PHE A 244 -12.87 2.81 20.76
C PHE A 244 -14.09 1.89 20.87
N GLN A 245 -14.24 1.18 21.98
CA GLN A 245 -15.38 0.29 22.21
C GLN A 245 -16.30 0.78 23.31
N ILE A 246 -17.60 0.64 23.07
CA ILE A 246 -18.64 0.77 24.09
C ILE A 246 -19.10 -0.64 24.43
N GLN A 247 -18.85 -1.10 25.66
CA GLN A 247 -19.13 -2.47 26.08
C GLN A 247 -19.66 -2.52 27.50
N GLU A 248 -20.49 -3.51 27.80
CA GLU A 248 -20.70 -3.95 29.16
C GLU A 248 -19.58 -4.92 29.55
N PHE A 249 -18.76 -4.52 30.52
CA PHE A 249 -17.70 -5.38 31.03
C PHE A 249 -17.59 -5.28 32.55
N ARG A 250 -17.14 -6.39 33.14
CA ARG A 250 -16.66 -6.44 34.52
C ARG A 250 -15.14 -6.37 34.48
N ARG A 251 -14.56 -5.63 35.42
CA ARG A 251 -13.10 -5.59 35.56
C ARG A 251 -12.64 -7.02 35.89
N PRO A 252 -11.67 -7.58 35.15
CA PRO A 252 -11.16 -8.90 35.46
C PRO A 252 -10.45 -8.83 36.83
N GLU A 253 -10.63 -9.87 37.64
CA GLU A 253 -10.02 -9.96 38.98
C GLU A 253 -8.69 -10.73 38.96
N PHE A 254 -8.42 -11.41 37.84
CA PHE A 254 -7.24 -12.22 37.60
C PHE A 254 -6.80 -12.14 36.14
N GLU A 255 -5.53 -12.44 35.89
CA GLU A 255 -4.93 -12.59 34.57
C GLU A 255 -4.65 -14.07 34.29
N VAL A 256 -4.81 -14.48 33.03
CA VAL A 256 -4.46 -15.83 32.56
C VAL A 256 -3.39 -15.69 31.48
N THR A 257 -2.25 -16.32 31.70
CA THR A 257 -1.14 -16.35 30.75
C THR A 257 -1.02 -17.75 30.17
N ALA A 258 -1.19 -17.88 28.85
CA ALA A 258 -0.81 -19.08 28.10
C ALA A 258 0.57 -18.87 27.50
N ARG A 259 1.45 -19.86 27.62
CA ARG A 259 2.82 -19.79 27.08
C ARG A 259 3.26 -21.15 26.54
N ASN A 260 4.21 -21.10 25.62
CA ASN A 260 4.91 -22.29 25.16
C ASN A 260 6.05 -22.61 26.14
N GLU A 261 6.15 -23.87 26.54
CA GLU A 261 7.29 -24.39 27.32
C GLU A 261 8.38 -24.97 26.40
N THR A 262 7.99 -25.40 25.20
CA THR A 262 8.90 -25.78 24.11
C THR A 262 8.84 -24.75 22.98
N THR A 263 9.86 -24.72 22.11
CA THR A 263 9.89 -23.84 20.93
C THR A 263 10.02 -24.68 19.66
N GLY A 264 9.25 -24.33 18.63
CA GLY A 264 9.30 -25.01 17.34
C GLY A 264 10.55 -24.68 16.49
N PRO A 265 10.63 -25.21 15.26
CA PRO A 265 9.60 -26.00 14.59
C PRO A 265 9.40 -27.37 15.24
N TYR A 266 8.15 -27.85 15.24
CA TYR A 266 7.79 -29.19 15.67
C TYR A 266 7.55 -30.06 14.43
N TYR A 267 8.13 -31.25 14.41
CA TYR A 267 7.95 -32.21 13.34
C TYR A 267 6.91 -33.27 13.71
N LEU A 268 6.48 -34.05 12.72
CA LEU A 268 5.51 -35.12 12.95
C LEU A 268 6.06 -36.12 13.97
N GLY A 269 5.37 -36.25 15.11
CA GLY A 269 5.78 -37.10 16.22
C GLY A 269 6.46 -36.36 17.37
N ASP A 270 6.77 -35.06 17.21
CA ASP A 270 7.22 -34.21 18.32
C ASP A 270 6.04 -33.78 19.19
N ASP A 271 6.32 -33.53 20.47
CA ASP A 271 5.37 -32.94 21.41
C ASP A 271 5.57 -31.42 21.50
N ALA A 272 4.49 -30.66 21.41
CA ALA A 272 4.46 -29.24 21.75
C ALA A 272 3.90 -29.07 23.18
N ILE A 273 4.74 -28.65 24.12
CA ILE A 273 4.35 -28.44 25.51
C ILE A 273 3.96 -26.98 25.71
N VAL A 274 2.76 -26.77 26.23
CA VAL A 274 2.24 -25.45 26.61
C VAL A 274 1.81 -25.46 28.06
N ALA A 275 1.86 -24.30 28.70
CA ALA A 275 1.43 -24.11 30.08
C ALA A 275 0.50 -22.89 30.18
N VAL A 276 -0.49 -22.99 31.07
CA VAL A 276 -1.30 -21.85 31.50
C VAL A 276 -1.11 -21.65 32.99
N SER A 277 -1.01 -20.39 33.37
CA SER A 277 -1.04 -19.96 34.77
C SER A 277 -2.04 -18.83 34.94
N ALA A 278 -2.75 -18.83 36.06
CA ALA A 278 -3.66 -17.76 36.44
C ALA A 278 -3.26 -17.15 37.78
N GLN A 279 -3.31 -15.82 37.87
CA GLN A 279 -2.92 -15.04 39.05
C GLN A 279 -3.90 -13.90 39.28
N TYR A 280 -4.23 -13.61 40.53
CA TYR A 280 -5.06 -12.46 40.86
C TYR A 280 -4.28 -11.16 40.59
N TYR A 281 -4.95 -10.12 40.10
CA TYR A 281 -4.33 -8.80 39.98
C TYR A 281 -3.93 -8.21 41.33
N ALA A 282 -4.61 -8.62 42.42
CA ALA A 282 -4.24 -8.27 43.79
C ALA A 282 -3.01 -9.05 44.33
N GLY A 283 -2.50 -10.02 43.55
CA GLY A 283 -1.38 -10.88 43.91
C GLY A 283 -1.80 -12.29 44.35
N GLY A 284 -0.93 -13.26 44.08
CA GLY A 284 -1.11 -14.67 44.43
C GLY A 284 -1.71 -15.52 43.31
N PRO A 285 -1.46 -16.84 43.33
CA PRO A 285 -2.00 -17.76 42.34
C PRO A 285 -3.51 -17.93 42.51
N LEU A 286 -4.17 -18.39 41.45
CA LEU A 286 -5.57 -18.83 41.47
C LEU A 286 -5.64 -20.37 41.49
N PRO A 287 -5.50 -21.03 42.66
CA PRO A 287 -5.48 -22.49 42.74
C PRO A 287 -6.88 -23.09 42.58
N GLY A 288 -6.95 -24.22 41.88
CA GLY A 288 -8.18 -25.03 41.80
C GLY A 288 -9.32 -24.41 41.00
N ALA A 289 -9.05 -23.40 40.16
CA ALA A 289 -10.04 -22.86 39.25
C ALA A 289 -10.37 -23.84 38.13
N ASP A 290 -11.67 -23.96 37.83
CA ASP A 290 -12.14 -24.72 36.67
C ASP A 290 -11.52 -24.13 35.40
N THR A 291 -10.85 -24.97 34.62
CA THR A 291 -10.09 -24.53 33.44
C THR A 291 -10.57 -25.29 32.20
N THR A 292 -11.05 -24.54 31.21
CA THR A 292 -11.40 -25.06 29.89
C THR A 292 -10.32 -24.65 28.90
N TRP A 293 -9.78 -25.63 28.17
CA TRP A 293 -8.79 -25.39 27.13
C TRP A 293 -9.37 -25.64 25.76
N THR A 294 -9.02 -24.77 24.81
CA THR A 294 -9.30 -24.96 23.39
C THR A 294 -7.97 -24.99 22.65
N VAL A 295 -7.71 -26.06 21.93
CA VAL A 295 -6.56 -26.19 21.02
C VAL A 295 -7.10 -26.26 19.60
N SER A 296 -6.63 -25.37 18.75
CA SER A 296 -6.95 -25.35 17.32
C SER A 296 -5.66 -25.40 16.50
N ALA A 297 -5.78 -25.95 15.30
CA ALA A 297 -4.73 -25.92 14.30
C ALA A 297 -5.31 -25.31 13.02
N SER A 298 -4.56 -24.40 12.41
CA SER A 298 -4.84 -23.88 11.08
C SER A 298 -3.62 -24.14 10.19
N PRO A 299 -3.81 -24.41 8.89
CA PRO A 299 -2.73 -24.31 7.92
C PRO A 299 -2.04 -22.96 8.06
N THR A 300 -0.72 -22.94 7.89
CA THR A 300 0.08 -21.72 7.94
C THR A 300 1.26 -21.84 6.99
N SER A 301 1.98 -20.75 6.79
CA SER A 301 3.20 -20.71 6.02
C SER A 301 4.44 -20.81 6.89
N TYR A 302 5.53 -21.30 6.29
CA TYR A 302 6.84 -21.39 6.91
C TYR A 302 7.89 -20.75 6.02
N ASP A 303 8.64 -19.83 6.62
CA ASP A 303 9.77 -19.14 6.00
C ASP A 303 11.05 -19.72 6.59
N PRO A 304 11.87 -20.46 5.80
CA PRO A 304 13.09 -21.02 6.33
C PRO A 304 14.07 -19.91 6.74
N PRO A 305 14.75 -20.03 7.90
CA PRO A 305 15.75 -19.07 8.32
C PRO A 305 16.81 -18.85 7.25
N ASN A 306 17.10 -17.59 6.93
CA ASN A 306 18.02 -17.14 5.88
C ASN A 306 17.52 -17.32 4.43
N TRP A 307 16.25 -17.67 4.22
CA TRP A 307 15.63 -17.83 2.90
C TRP A 307 14.33 -17.02 2.80
N PRO A 308 14.37 -15.68 2.97
CA PRO A 308 13.18 -14.84 3.08
C PRO A 308 12.31 -14.82 1.81
N ASP A 309 12.86 -15.20 0.66
CA ASP A 309 12.14 -15.26 -0.62
C ASP A 309 11.31 -16.56 -0.79
N PHE A 310 11.42 -17.50 0.16
CA PHE A 310 10.76 -18.80 0.09
C PHE A 310 9.77 -18.98 1.22
N ILE A 311 8.53 -19.21 0.84
CA ILE A 311 7.40 -19.42 1.75
C ILE A 311 6.75 -20.74 1.36
N PHE A 312 6.66 -21.67 2.31
CA PHE A 312 6.06 -23.00 2.10
C PHE A 312 4.76 -23.12 2.88
N GLY A 313 3.71 -23.66 2.26
CA GLY A 313 2.42 -23.89 2.92
C GLY A 313 1.27 -23.18 2.23
N GLU A 314 0.16 -23.02 2.94
CA GLU A 314 -1.02 -22.32 2.44
C GLU A 314 -1.02 -20.87 2.93
N TRP A 315 -1.28 -19.95 1.99
CA TRP A 315 -1.56 -18.55 2.32
C TRP A 315 -2.99 -18.45 2.85
N THR A 316 -3.13 -18.16 4.14
CA THR A 316 -4.41 -17.85 4.80
C THR A 316 -4.56 -16.36 5.03
#